data_AF-A0AAV4GY84-F1
#
_entry.id   AF-A0AAV4GY84-F1
#
_cell.length_a   1.000
_cell.length_b   1.000
_cell.length_c   1.000
_cell.angle_alpha   90.00
_cell.angle_beta   90.00
_cell.angle_gamma   90.00
#
_symmetry.space_group_name_H-M   'P 1'
#
loop_
_entity.id
_entity.type
_entity.pdbx_description
1 polymer ?
#
loop_
_entity_poly.entity_id
_entity_poly.type
_entity_poly.pdbx_seq_one_letter_code
_entity_poly.pdbx_strand_id
1 'polypeptide(L)'
;MAEALTKLSPAAVAAEVVVVVVEVVVVVVVVIVVVKVVVVVVVVVVVVVVVIVVVVAQPRYSSSNSSSSSIVVVVVVVEVIVVMVVVVVVAAAAAVVVVVVVVVVVVVVVVVVVVVVVVVVIAVIIVAKVAEKKLITTVVVVVVVVVLVVVVVVVVVVVVVVLVAVVVAVVVVVVVVVLHVVVVLVAVVVAAAVVVVVVVVTAGGNEVK
;
A
#
# COMPACT_ATOMS: atom_id res chain seq x y z
N MET A 1 -2.44 -50.19 17.47
CA MET A 1 -3.29 -49.22 16.72
C MET A 1 -4.05 -48.25 17.64
N ALA A 2 -3.51 -47.82 18.79
CA ALA A 2 -4.14 -46.79 19.65
C ALA A 2 -3.18 -45.74 20.27
N GLU A 3 -1.87 -45.86 20.10
CA GLU A 3 -0.86 -44.92 20.66
C GLU A 3 -0.15 -44.05 19.61
N ALA A 4 -0.58 -44.12 18.35
CA ALA A 4 0.03 -43.37 17.24
C ALA A 4 -0.66 -42.01 16.97
N LEU A 5 -1.80 -41.72 17.61
CA LEU A 5 -2.64 -40.55 17.30
C LEU A 5 -2.64 -39.44 18.37
N THR A 6 -1.98 -39.63 19.52
CA THR A 6 -1.98 -38.63 20.63
C THR A 6 -0.63 -37.94 20.89
N LYS A 7 0.36 -38.16 20.02
CA LYS A 7 1.65 -37.43 20.03
C LYS A 7 1.77 -36.47 18.84
N LEU A 8 0.72 -35.72 18.52
CA LEU A 8 0.92 -34.47 17.80
C LEU A 8 1.71 -33.55 18.75
N SER A 9 3.02 -33.48 18.53
CA SER A 9 3.94 -32.64 19.28
C SER A 9 3.39 -31.20 19.38
N PRO A 10 3.56 -30.49 20.51
CA PRO A 10 3.28 -29.06 20.59
C PRO A 10 3.95 -28.23 19.48
N ALA A 11 5.06 -28.74 18.91
CA ALA A 11 5.72 -28.16 17.75
C ALA A 11 4.92 -28.33 16.44
N ALA A 12 4.19 -29.44 16.28
CA ALA A 12 3.31 -29.68 15.13
C ALA A 12 2.12 -28.70 15.16
N VAL A 13 1.51 -28.53 16.33
CA VAL A 13 0.39 -27.57 16.51
C VAL A 13 0.86 -26.13 16.28
N ALA A 14 2.03 -25.74 16.80
CA ALA A 14 2.57 -24.40 16.55
C ALA A 14 2.89 -24.16 15.08
N ALA A 15 3.42 -25.16 14.37
CA ALA A 15 3.68 -25.07 12.94
C ALA A 15 2.38 -24.93 12.12
N GLU A 16 1.34 -25.69 12.44
CA GLU A 16 0.02 -25.58 11.81
C GLU A 16 -0.58 -24.18 12.01
N VAL A 17 -0.50 -23.62 13.22
CA VAL A 17 -0.99 -22.26 13.49
C VAL A 17 -0.22 -21.21 12.69
N VAL A 18 1.11 -21.33 12.57
CA VAL A 18 1.91 -20.41 11.73
C VAL A 18 1.50 -20.51 10.27
N VAL A 19 1.29 -21.72 9.75
CA VAL A 19 0.84 -21.92 8.36
C VAL A 19 -0.52 -21.27 8.13
N VAL A 20 -1.47 -21.44 9.05
CA VAL A 20 -2.80 -20.82 8.94
C VAL A 20 -2.71 -19.30 9.03
N VAL A 21 -1.90 -18.74 9.94
CA VAL A 21 -1.71 -17.28 10.04
C VAL A 21 -1.09 -16.73 8.76
N VAL A 22 -0.08 -17.41 8.21
CA VAL A 22 0.54 -17.03 6.94
C VAL A 22 -0.47 -17.12 5.80
N GLU A 23 -1.27 -18.19 5.74
CA GLU A 23 -2.30 -18.36 4.71
C GLU A 23 -3.36 -17.25 4.78
N VAL A 24 -3.91 -16.98 5.96
CA VAL A 24 -4.89 -15.90 6.17
C VAL A 24 -4.32 -14.55 5.74
N VAL A 25 -3.06 -14.26 6.10
CA VAL A 25 -2.39 -13.03 5.65
C VAL A 25 -2.27 -12.99 4.13
N VAL A 26 -1.82 -14.09 3.51
CA VAL A 26 -1.68 -14.16 2.05
C VAL A 26 -3.03 -13.94 1.38
N VAL A 27 -4.11 -14.54 1.89
CA VAL A 27 -5.47 -14.32 1.39
C VAL A 27 -5.88 -12.86 1.54
N VAL A 28 -5.65 -12.24 2.70
CA VAL A 28 -5.96 -10.82 2.92
C VAL A 28 -5.19 -9.93 1.95
N VAL A 29 -3.89 -10.16 1.76
CA VAL A 29 -3.07 -9.40 0.81
C VAL A 29 -3.58 -9.60 -0.62
N VAL A 30 -3.89 -10.84 -1.02
CA VAL A 30 -4.42 -11.14 -2.35
C VAL A 30 -5.77 -10.45 -2.57
N VAL A 31 -6.68 -10.50 -1.61
CA VAL A 31 -7.99 -9.82 -1.70
C VAL A 31 -7.80 -8.31 -1.85
N ILE A 32 -6.94 -7.68 -1.04
CA ILE A 32 -6.65 -6.25 -1.13
C ILE A 32 -6.09 -5.89 -2.51
N VAL A 33 -5.16 -6.69 -3.03
CA VAL A 33 -4.57 -6.49 -4.36
C VAL A 33 -5.64 -6.64 -5.45
N VAL A 34 -6.48 -7.68 -5.40
CA VAL A 34 -7.54 -7.91 -6.38
C VAL A 34 -8.55 -6.77 -6.36
N VAL A 35 -9.06 -6.37 -5.19
CA VAL A 35 -9.99 -5.25 -5.06
C VAL A 35 -9.38 -3.98 -5.65
N LYS A 36 -8.12 -3.69 -5.36
CA LYS A 36 -7.42 -2.54 -5.95
C LYS A 36 -7.33 -2.62 -7.46
N VAL A 37 -6.92 -3.77 -8.01
CA VAL A 37 -6.81 -3.97 -9.47
C VAL A 37 -8.16 -3.73 -10.12
N VAL A 38 -9.25 -4.24 -9.53
CA VAL A 38 -10.62 -3.98 -10.01
C VAL A 38 -10.95 -2.49 -9.98
N VAL A 39 -10.66 -1.79 -8.89
CA VAL A 39 -10.91 -0.34 -8.79
C VAL A 39 -10.11 0.44 -9.84
N VAL A 40 -8.83 0.14 -10.02
CA VAL A 40 -7.99 0.79 -11.03
C VAL A 40 -8.53 0.53 -12.44
N VAL A 41 -8.90 -0.72 -12.75
CA VAL A 41 -9.48 -1.08 -14.05
C VAL A 41 -10.80 -0.35 -14.27
N VAL A 42 -11.70 -0.30 -13.28
CA VAL A 42 -12.97 0.42 -13.38
C VAL A 42 -12.74 1.90 -13.65
N VAL A 43 -11.83 2.56 -12.91
CA VAL A 43 -11.54 3.98 -13.14
C VAL A 43 -10.97 4.19 -14.53
N VAL A 44 -10.00 3.38 -14.97
CA VAL A 44 -9.44 3.47 -16.32
C VAL A 44 -10.51 3.28 -17.39
N VAL A 45 -11.41 2.30 -17.22
CA VAL A 45 -12.52 2.04 -18.15
C VAL A 45 -13.47 3.23 -18.20
N VAL A 46 -13.90 3.77 -17.05
CA VAL A 46 -14.77 4.95 -17.00
C VAL A 46 -14.16 6.11 -17.77
N VAL A 47 -12.85 6.29 -17.67
CA VAL A 47 -12.13 7.41 -18.27
C VAL A 47 -12.01 7.23 -19.76
N VAL A 48 -11.65 6.02 -20.21
CA VAL A 48 -11.64 5.66 -21.62
C VAL A 48 -13.04 5.85 -22.21
N VAL A 49 -14.10 5.42 -21.52
CA VAL A 49 -15.49 5.64 -21.95
C VAL A 49 -15.81 7.13 -22.04
N VAL A 50 -15.46 7.93 -21.03
CA VAL A 50 -15.69 9.40 -21.06
C VAL A 50 -14.94 10.03 -22.22
N VAL A 51 -13.66 9.69 -22.44
CA VAL A 51 -12.88 10.20 -23.56
C VAL A 51 -13.51 9.80 -24.90
N ILE A 52 -13.89 8.54 -25.07
CA ILE A 52 -14.54 8.05 -26.30
C ILE A 52 -15.87 8.75 -26.51
N VAL A 53 -16.71 8.86 -25.48
CA VAL A 53 -18.00 9.54 -25.57
C VAL A 53 -17.80 11.00 -25.97
N VAL A 54 -16.82 11.70 -25.38
CA VAL A 54 -16.57 13.07 -25.79
C VAL A 54 -16.05 13.11 -27.23
N VAL A 55 -15.02 12.35 -27.60
CA VAL A 55 -14.45 12.33 -28.96
C VAL A 55 -15.49 11.96 -30.03
N VAL A 56 -16.37 10.99 -29.75
CA VAL A 56 -17.43 10.54 -30.69
C VAL A 56 -18.65 11.48 -30.68
N ALA A 57 -18.95 12.13 -29.57
CA ALA A 57 -19.99 13.17 -29.51
C ALA A 57 -19.51 14.50 -30.11
N GLN A 58 -18.21 14.79 -30.13
CA GLN A 58 -17.68 16.04 -30.70
C GLN A 58 -18.17 16.29 -32.15
N PRO A 59 -18.15 15.30 -33.07
CA PRO A 59 -18.74 15.45 -34.41
C PRO A 59 -20.23 15.82 -34.40
N ARG A 60 -21.04 15.25 -33.50
CA ARG A 60 -22.48 15.51 -33.43
C ARG A 60 -22.82 16.93 -32.95
N TYR A 61 -21.88 17.64 -32.32
CA TYR A 61 -22.01 19.07 -32.01
C TYR A 61 -21.44 19.98 -33.11
N SER A 62 -20.50 19.49 -33.91
CA SER A 62 -19.92 20.25 -35.04
C SER A 62 -20.88 20.38 -36.24
N SER A 63 -21.84 19.47 -36.40
CA SER A 63 -22.80 19.53 -37.52
C SER A 63 -23.88 20.60 -37.37
N SER A 64 -24.03 21.21 -36.18
CA SER A 64 -25.01 22.27 -35.92
C SER A 64 -24.41 23.63 -35.59
N ASN A 65 -23.11 23.71 -35.28
CA ASN A 65 -22.42 24.96 -34.92
C ASN A 65 -21.09 25.10 -35.67
N SER A 66 -21.11 25.89 -36.74
CA SER A 66 -19.97 26.24 -37.59
C SER A 66 -18.99 27.24 -36.94
N SER A 67 -18.65 27.06 -35.66
CA SER A 67 -17.76 27.98 -34.93
C SER A 67 -16.56 27.23 -34.37
N SER A 68 -15.38 27.44 -34.97
CA SER A 68 -14.10 26.84 -34.56
C SER A 68 -13.78 27.01 -33.07
N SER A 69 -14.32 28.05 -32.42
CA SER A 69 -14.17 28.31 -30.98
C SER A 69 -14.79 27.23 -30.08
N SER A 70 -15.86 26.56 -30.51
CA SER A 70 -16.53 25.52 -29.71
C SER A 70 -15.72 24.23 -29.61
N ILE A 71 -14.92 23.92 -30.63
CA ILE A 71 -14.09 22.71 -30.66
C ILE A 71 -12.90 22.87 -29.69
N VAL A 72 -12.26 24.04 -29.69
CA VAL A 72 -11.10 24.33 -28.82
C VAL A 72 -11.46 24.21 -27.34
N VAL A 73 -12.62 24.75 -26.91
CA VAL A 73 -13.06 24.69 -25.51
C VAL A 73 -13.32 23.25 -25.07
N VAL A 74 -13.98 22.43 -25.89
CA VAL A 74 -14.28 21.03 -25.51
C VAL A 74 -12.99 20.20 -25.44
N VAL A 75 -12.02 20.40 -26.34
CA VAL A 75 -10.73 19.70 -26.28
C VAL A 75 -9.96 20.04 -24.99
N VAL A 76 -9.90 21.32 -24.59
CA VAL A 76 -9.25 21.75 -23.34
C VAL A 76 -9.95 21.15 -22.12
N VAL A 77 -11.28 21.12 -22.10
CA VAL A 77 -12.05 20.51 -21.00
C VAL A 77 -11.78 19.00 -20.91
N VAL A 78 -11.73 18.30 -22.04
CA VAL A 78 -11.38 16.87 -22.08
C VAL A 78 -9.97 16.64 -21.57
N GLU A 79 -9.01 17.44 -22.03
CA GLU A 79 -7.62 17.34 -21.60
C GLU A 79 -7.49 17.53 -20.09
N VAL A 80 -8.12 18.57 -19.52
CA VAL A 80 -8.10 18.82 -18.06
C VAL A 80 -8.75 17.67 -17.28
N ILE A 81 -9.88 17.12 -17.76
CA ILE A 81 -10.54 15.97 -17.12
C ILE A 81 -9.64 14.73 -17.16
N VAL A 82 -9.01 14.46 -18.30
CA VAL A 82 -8.09 13.32 -18.45
C VAL A 82 -6.90 13.48 -17.51
N VAL A 83 -6.29 14.67 -17.43
CA VAL A 83 -5.17 14.95 -16.51
C VAL A 83 -5.61 14.77 -15.06
N MET A 84 -6.75 15.32 -14.65
CA MET A 84 -7.31 15.15 -13.29
C MET A 84 -7.46 13.68 -12.92
N VAL A 85 -8.07 12.90 -13.82
CA VAL A 85 -8.26 11.47 -13.60
C VAL A 85 -6.93 10.76 -13.48
N VAL A 86 -6.00 10.96 -14.42
CA VAL A 86 -4.72 10.25 -14.44
C VAL A 86 -3.98 10.48 -13.12
N VAL A 87 -4.01 11.71 -12.62
CA VAL A 87 -3.42 12.08 -11.33
C VAL A 87 -4.11 11.36 -10.16
N VAL A 88 -5.44 11.23 -10.17
CA VAL A 88 -6.19 10.47 -9.16
C VAL A 88 -5.85 8.98 -9.21
N VAL A 89 -5.77 8.38 -10.41
CA VAL A 89 -5.43 6.95 -10.58
C VAL A 89 -4.01 6.66 -10.10
N VAL A 90 -3.04 7.50 -10.47
CA VAL A 90 -1.64 7.35 -10.05
C VAL A 90 -1.50 7.52 -8.53
N ALA A 91 -2.17 8.51 -7.93
CA ALA A 91 -2.15 8.71 -6.48
C ALA A 91 -2.78 7.53 -5.72
N ALA A 92 -3.93 7.04 -6.18
CA ALA A 92 -4.58 5.86 -5.61
C ALA A 92 -3.71 4.60 -5.76
N ALA A 93 -3.03 4.45 -6.90
CA ALA A 93 -2.09 3.36 -7.10
C ALA A 93 -0.91 3.42 -6.12
N ALA A 94 -0.29 4.59 -5.93
CA ALA A 94 0.82 4.77 -5.00
C ALA A 94 0.41 4.46 -3.55
N ALA A 95 -0.72 4.98 -3.08
CA ALA A 95 -1.19 4.77 -1.71
C ALA A 95 -1.35 3.29 -1.36
N VAL A 96 -1.91 2.48 -2.26
CA VAL A 96 -2.10 1.05 -1.96
C VAL A 96 -0.79 0.26 -2.06
N VAL A 97 0.19 0.68 -2.86
CA VAL A 97 1.53 0.04 -2.82
C VAL A 97 2.14 0.23 -1.43
N VAL A 98 2.03 1.42 -0.85
CA VAL A 98 2.50 1.69 0.52
C VAL A 98 1.80 0.80 1.54
N VAL A 99 0.46 0.68 1.45
CA VAL A 99 -0.32 -0.18 2.35
C VAL A 99 0.13 -1.64 2.25
N VAL A 100 0.28 -2.18 1.03
CA VAL A 100 0.72 -3.56 0.82
C VAL A 100 2.12 -3.78 1.40
N VAL A 101 3.05 -2.86 1.16
CA VAL A 101 4.42 -2.94 1.70
C VAL A 101 4.40 -2.97 3.23
N VAL A 102 3.62 -2.10 3.88
CA VAL A 102 3.51 -2.06 5.34
C VAL A 102 2.95 -3.36 5.88
N VAL A 103 1.88 -3.89 5.28
CA VAL A 103 1.29 -5.16 5.69
C VAL A 103 2.31 -6.29 5.57
N VAL A 104 3.03 -6.38 4.44
CA VAL A 104 4.06 -7.40 4.25
C VAL A 104 5.18 -7.28 5.30
N VAL A 105 5.67 -6.06 5.58
CA VAL A 105 6.71 -5.85 6.60
C VAL A 105 6.22 -6.29 7.98
N VAL A 106 5.01 -5.91 8.38
CA VAL A 106 4.44 -6.32 9.68
C VAL A 106 4.33 -7.84 9.76
N VAL A 107 3.87 -8.49 8.70
CA VAL A 107 3.74 -9.96 8.64
C VAL A 107 5.10 -10.62 8.77
N VAL A 108 6.10 -10.19 8.01
CA VAL A 108 7.46 -10.74 8.08
C VAL A 108 8.01 -10.60 9.50
N VAL A 109 7.82 -9.44 10.12
CA VAL A 109 8.27 -9.19 11.50
C VAL A 109 7.57 -10.14 12.49
N VAL A 110 6.26 -10.33 12.37
CA VAL A 110 5.50 -11.27 13.20
C VAL A 110 6.00 -12.70 13.01
N VAL A 111 6.20 -13.14 11.76
CA VAL A 111 6.74 -14.48 11.46
C VAL A 111 8.13 -14.66 12.09
N VAL A 112 9.01 -13.67 11.97
CA VAL A 112 10.36 -13.71 12.57
C VAL A 112 10.28 -13.84 14.10
N VAL A 113 9.42 -13.06 14.77
CA VAL A 113 9.21 -13.19 16.23
C VAL A 113 8.79 -14.59 16.60
N VAL A 114 7.79 -15.14 15.91
CA VAL A 114 7.27 -16.48 16.21
C VAL A 114 8.36 -17.53 16.03
N VAL A 115 9.14 -17.46 14.94
CA VAL A 115 10.27 -18.38 14.70
C VAL A 115 11.31 -18.27 15.82
N VAL A 116 11.70 -17.06 16.23
CA VAL A 116 12.67 -16.87 17.32
C VAL A 116 12.16 -17.45 18.63
N VAL A 117 10.90 -17.20 18.98
CA VAL A 117 10.28 -17.74 20.19
C VAL A 117 10.30 -19.27 20.16
N VAL A 118 9.96 -19.89 19.04
CA VAL A 118 9.99 -21.36 18.89
C VAL A 118 11.41 -21.91 19.08
N VAL A 119 12.42 -21.29 18.45
CA VAL A 119 13.83 -21.71 18.59
C VAL A 119 14.30 -21.60 20.05
N VAL A 120 13.97 -20.50 20.72
CA VAL A 120 14.29 -20.28 22.13
C VAL A 120 13.68 -21.36 23.01
N VAL A 121 12.39 -21.65 22.83
CA VAL A 121 11.69 -22.68 23.62
C VAL A 121 12.33 -24.06 23.42
N ILE A 122 12.67 -24.44 22.18
CA ILE A 122 13.34 -25.71 21.88
C ILE A 122 14.72 -25.79 22.57
N ALA A 123 15.52 -24.72 22.49
CA ALA A 123 16.83 -24.67 23.12
C ALA A 123 16.76 -24.85 24.64
N VAL A 124 15.80 -24.17 25.31
CA VAL A 124 15.59 -24.29 26.76
C VAL A 124 15.23 -25.72 27.15
N ILE A 125 14.33 -26.38 26.39
CA ILE A 125 13.93 -27.77 26.65
C ILE A 125 15.12 -28.73 26.54
N ILE A 126 16.00 -28.53 25.56
CA ILE A 126 17.18 -29.38 25.36
C ILE A 126 18.17 -29.19 26.51
N VAL A 127 18.48 -27.95 26.88
CA VAL A 127 19.43 -27.65 27.98
C VAL A 127 18.94 -28.24 29.31
N ALA A 128 17.64 -28.17 29.59
CA ALA A 128 17.05 -28.73 30.80
C ALA A 128 17.26 -30.25 30.91
N LYS A 129 17.30 -30.98 29.78
CA LYS A 129 17.51 -32.43 29.77
C LYS A 129 18.97 -32.87 29.91
N VAL A 130 19.93 -31.98 29.65
CA VAL A 130 21.38 -32.32 29.63
C VAL A 130 22.05 -32.05 30.98
N ALA A 131 21.48 -31.17 31.81
CA ALA A 131 22.13 -30.64 33.00
C ALA A 131 21.76 -31.43 34.27
N GLU A 132 22.34 -32.62 34.45
CA GLU A 132 22.19 -33.46 35.66
C GLU A 132 23.41 -33.45 36.62
N LYS A 133 24.33 -32.46 36.68
CA LYS A 133 25.31 -32.37 37.79
C LYS A 133 25.64 -30.94 38.27
N LYS A 134 25.31 -30.65 39.54
CA LYS A 134 25.46 -29.46 40.46
C LYS A 134 26.22 -28.16 40.09
N LEU A 135 26.96 -28.05 38.99
CA LEU A 135 27.34 -26.76 38.38
C LEU A 135 26.16 -26.08 37.65
N ILE A 136 24.99 -26.74 37.64
CA ILE A 136 23.78 -26.44 36.88
C ILE A 136 23.16 -25.09 37.23
N THR A 137 23.06 -24.71 38.51
CA THR A 137 22.26 -23.53 38.88
C THR A 137 22.87 -22.25 38.31
N THR A 138 24.19 -22.11 38.34
CA THR A 138 24.86 -20.93 37.78
C THR A 138 24.78 -20.91 36.25
N VAL A 139 25.02 -22.05 35.59
CA VAL A 139 24.97 -22.13 34.12
C VAL A 139 23.54 -21.97 33.60
N VAL A 140 22.55 -22.58 34.25
CA VAL A 140 21.13 -22.45 33.88
C VAL A 140 20.64 -21.03 34.14
N VAL A 141 21.01 -20.39 35.24
CA VAL A 141 20.68 -18.97 35.46
C VAL A 141 21.32 -18.10 34.39
N VAL A 142 22.59 -18.31 34.05
CA VAL A 142 23.24 -17.56 32.96
C VAL A 142 22.57 -17.83 31.62
N VAL A 143 22.25 -19.07 31.27
CA VAL A 143 21.56 -19.41 30.02
C VAL A 143 20.16 -18.82 29.98
N VAL A 144 19.39 -18.90 31.06
CA VAL A 144 18.04 -18.31 31.15
C VAL A 144 18.12 -16.79 31.05
N VAL A 145 19.08 -16.15 31.71
CA VAL A 145 19.30 -14.70 31.60
C VAL A 145 19.72 -14.32 30.19
N VAL A 146 20.65 -15.06 29.56
CA VAL A 146 21.07 -14.82 28.17
C VAL A 146 19.90 -15.01 27.21
N VAL A 147 19.13 -16.08 27.36
CA VAL A 147 17.92 -16.35 26.56
C VAL A 147 16.89 -15.24 26.77
N LEU A 148 16.65 -14.82 28.01
CA LEU A 148 15.73 -13.72 28.31
C LEU A 148 16.22 -12.41 27.68
N VAL A 149 17.51 -12.10 27.79
CA VAL A 149 18.12 -10.91 27.17
C VAL A 149 17.99 -10.99 25.64
N VAL A 150 18.24 -12.14 25.02
CA VAL A 150 18.08 -12.34 23.58
C VAL A 150 16.62 -12.15 23.16
N VAL A 151 15.66 -12.71 23.90
CA VAL A 151 14.22 -12.52 23.64
C VAL A 151 13.85 -11.05 23.77
N VAL A 152 14.28 -10.37 24.84
CA VAL A 152 14.03 -8.94 25.05
C VAL A 152 14.63 -8.11 23.92
N VAL A 153 15.89 -8.38 23.53
CA VAL A 153 16.56 -7.69 22.43
C VAL A 153 15.80 -7.91 21.12
N VAL A 154 15.39 -9.14 20.80
CA VAL A 154 14.63 -9.43 19.59
C VAL A 154 13.28 -8.72 19.60
N VAL A 155 12.56 -8.74 20.72
CA VAL A 155 11.28 -8.02 20.87
C VAL A 155 11.49 -6.52 20.68
N VAL A 156 12.53 -5.94 21.29
CA VAL A 156 12.86 -4.52 21.14
C VAL A 156 13.20 -4.18 19.69
N VAL A 157 14.04 -4.99 19.02
CA VAL A 157 14.39 -4.82 17.61
C VAL A 157 13.14 -4.87 16.73
N VAL A 158 12.25 -5.84 16.97
CA VAL A 158 10.98 -5.99 16.24
C VAL A 158 10.09 -4.77 16.44
N VAL A 159 9.92 -4.31 17.68
CA VAL A 159 9.13 -3.11 17.97
C VAL A 159 9.72 -1.89 17.26
N VAL A 160 11.04 -1.71 17.28
CA VAL A 160 11.72 -0.61 16.57
C VAL A 160 11.48 -0.70 15.06
N VAL A 161 11.61 -1.89 14.46
CA VAL A 161 11.36 -2.09 13.03
C VAL A 161 9.91 -1.76 12.67
N VAL A 162 8.93 -2.19 13.48
CA VAL A 162 7.52 -1.85 13.27
C VAL A 162 7.29 -0.35 13.39
N LEU A 163 7.83 0.30 14.43
CA LEU A 163 7.70 1.75 14.61
C LEU A 163 8.30 2.53 13.44
N VAL A 164 9.51 2.15 12.99
CA VAL A 164 10.17 2.78 11.83
C VAL A 164 9.32 2.57 10.57
N ALA A 165 8.81 1.37 10.32
CA ALA A 165 7.95 1.10 9.17
C ALA A 165 6.67 1.95 9.19
N VAL A 166 6.04 2.12 10.36
CA VAL A 166 4.87 2.98 10.54
C VAL A 166 5.21 4.44 10.25
N VAL A 167 6.33 4.96 10.78
CA VAL A 167 6.78 6.33 10.51
C VAL A 167 7.03 6.55 9.03
N VAL A 168 7.75 5.64 8.37
CA VAL A 168 8.00 5.70 6.92
C VAL A 168 6.69 5.68 6.14
N ALA A 169 5.75 4.80 6.50
CA ALA A 169 4.44 4.74 5.86
C ALA A 169 3.69 6.05 5.96
N VAL A 170 3.63 6.64 7.15
CA VAL A 170 2.97 7.94 7.38
C VAL A 170 3.63 9.02 6.54
N VAL A 171 4.98 9.10 6.52
CA VAL A 171 5.71 10.08 5.72
C VAL A 171 5.39 9.90 4.23
N VAL A 172 5.40 8.67 3.71
CA VAL A 172 5.08 8.43 2.30
C VAL A 172 3.63 8.79 1.99
N VAL A 173 2.67 8.45 2.85
CA VAL A 173 1.27 8.86 2.68
C VAL A 173 1.14 10.38 2.65
N VAL A 174 1.79 11.09 3.58
CA VAL A 174 1.77 12.56 3.60
C VAL A 174 2.38 13.13 2.33
N VAL A 175 3.53 12.62 1.88
CA VAL A 175 4.18 13.09 0.64
C VAL A 175 3.28 12.85 -0.58
N VAL A 176 2.66 11.66 -0.69
CA VAL A 176 1.74 11.35 -1.80
C VAL A 176 0.52 12.28 -1.78
N VAL A 177 -0.05 12.56 -0.60
CA VAL A 177 -1.16 13.50 -0.46
C VAL A 177 -0.74 14.92 -0.85
N VAL A 178 0.42 15.39 -0.37
CA VAL A 178 0.95 16.72 -0.71
C VAL A 178 1.21 16.84 -2.22
N LEU A 179 1.86 15.84 -2.82
CA LEU A 179 2.08 15.81 -4.27
C LEU A 179 0.75 15.82 -5.03
N HIS A 180 -0.25 15.06 -4.59
CA HIS A 180 -1.57 15.07 -5.21
C HIS A 180 -2.21 16.46 -5.14
N VAL A 181 -2.21 17.09 -3.97
CA VAL A 181 -2.73 18.45 -3.79
C VAL A 181 -1.99 19.45 -4.68
N VAL A 182 -0.66 19.38 -4.76
CA VAL A 182 0.14 20.26 -5.62
C VAL A 182 -0.23 20.07 -7.09
N VAL A 183 -0.34 18.84 -7.57
CA VAL A 183 -0.70 18.57 -8.97
C VAL A 183 -2.10 19.06 -9.29
N VAL A 184 -3.06 18.86 -8.37
CA VAL A 184 -4.42 19.39 -8.52
C VAL A 184 -4.40 20.92 -8.59
N LEU A 185 -3.69 21.59 -7.67
CA LEU A 185 -3.56 23.05 -7.66
C LEU A 185 -2.92 23.59 -8.94
N VAL A 186 -1.80 22.99 -9.38
CA VAL A 186 -1.11 23.39 -10.62
C VAL A 186 -2.05 23.26 -11.82
N ALA A 187 -2.78 22.15 -11.93
CA ALA A 187 -3.69 21.96 -13.05
C ALA A 187 -4.88 22.95 -13.02
N VAL A 188 -5.40 23.30 -11.84
CA VAL A 188 -6.41 24.35 -11.69
C VAL A 188 -5.86 25.71 -12.13
N VAL A 189 -4.64 26.05 -11.74
CA VAL A 189 -3.96 27.30 -12.14
C VAL A 189 -3.74 27.35 -13.65
N VAL A 190 -3.26 26.26 -14.26
CA VAL A 190 -3.05 26.16 -15.71
C VAL A 190 -4.40 26.31 -16.44
N ALA A 191 -5.45 25.62 -15.98
CA ALA A 191 -6.78 25.74 -16.57
C ALA A 191 -7.31 27.18 -16.49
N ALA A 192 -7.18 27.83 -15.33
CA ALA A 192 -7.57 29.22 -15.16
C ALA A 192 -6.78 30.17 -16.07
N ALA A 193 -5.46 29.97 -16.21
CA ALA A 193 -4.62 30.76 -17.09
C ALA A 193 -5.04 30.61 -18.56
N VAL A 194 -5.33 29.39 -19.02
CA VAL A 194 -5.84 29.15 -20.38
C VAL A 194 -7.18 29.86 -20.60
N VAL A 195 -8.11 29.80 -19.65
CA VAL A 195 -9.38 30.53 -19.73
C VAL A 195 -9.16 32.04 -19.83
N VAL A 196 -8.27 32.60 -19.01
CA VAL A 196 -7.96 34.04 -19.04
C VAL A 196 -7.35 34.44 -20.39
N VAL A 197 -6.40 33.66 -20.92
CA VAL A 197 -5.78 33.92 -22.24
C VAL A 197 -6.84 33.91 -23.35
N VAL A 198 -7.74 32.92 -23.34
CA VAL A 198 -8.85 32.84 -24.31
C VAL A 198 -9.73 34.09 -24.20
N VAL A 199 -10.12 34.48 -22.98
CA VAL A 199 -10.96 35.66 -22.74
C VAL A 199 -10.25 36.94 -23.24
N VAL A 200 -8.98 37.14 -22.91
CA VAL A 200 -8.20 38.32 -23.33
C VAL A 200 -8.04 38.40 -24.85
N VAL A 201 -7.73 37.29 -25.52
CA VAL A 201 -7.63 37.24 -26.99
C VAL A 201 -8.99 37.57 -27.63
N THR A 202 -10.09 37.06 -27.07
CA THR A 202 -11.44 37.36 -27.57
C THR A 202 -11.87 38.82 -27.33
N ALA A 203 -11.48 39.42 -26.20
CA ALA A 203 -11.79 40.81 -25.87
C ALA A 203 -10.90 41.81 -26.62
N GLY A 204 -9.60 41.54 -26.75
CA GLY A 204 -8.66 42.40 -27.49
C GLY A 204 -8.95 42.46 -29.01
N GLY A 205 -9.57 41.43 -29.57
CA GLY A 205 -10.09 41.46 -30.95
C GLY A 205 -11.31 42.38 -31.16
N ASN A 206 -11.93 42.88 -30.07
CA ASN A 206 -13.11 43.75 -30.11
C ASN A 206 -12.80 45.25 -29.86
N GLU A 207 -11.63 45.61 -29.32
CA GLU A 207 -11.25 47.02 -29.11
C GLU A 207 -10.26 47.57 -30.16
N VAL A 208 -9.78 46.73 -31.07
CA VAL A 208 -8.92 47.15 -32.21
C VAL A 208 -9.76 47.29 -33.51
N LYS A 209 -11.08 47.44 -33.39
CA LYS A 209 -12.00 47.72 -34.50
C LYS A 209 -12.70 49.04 -34.31
#